data_AF-A0A932PSD7-F1
#
_entry.id   AF-A0A932PSD7-F1
#
_cell.length_a   1.000
_cell.length_b   1.000
_cell.length_c   1.000
_cell.angle_alpha   90.00
_cell.angle_beta   90.00
_cell.angle_gamma   90.00
#
_symmetry.space_group_name_H-M   'P 1'
#
loop_
_entity.id
_entity.type
_entity.pdbx_description
1 polymer ?
#
loop_
_entity_poly.entity_id
_entity_poly.type
_entity_poly.pdbx_seq_one_letter_code
_entity_poly.pdbx_strand_id
1 'polypeptide(L)'
;MVRKLLLITWLFGQLLVLTPAYAAGISAAQIFALTNDVRTEKGLPQLTESPELTEASQLKAMDMANHDYFDHYGPDGATPWGFMAKANYQEQRGGENLAIGFSDSQDVVNAWLASPSHRENLLDYQFEDMGITVLPIYTNGVPNFLVVQMFGALQKTLNQEMTTMVNGLLGVNDVLKA
;
A
#
# COMPACT_ATOMS: atom_id res chain seq x y z
N MET A 1 -52.39 -10.16 -57.02
CA MET A 1 -51.39 -9.25 -56.44
C MET A 1 -51.61 -9.19 -54.94
N VAL A 2 -50.84 -9.94 -54.14
CA VAL A 2 -50.90 -9.85 -52.67
C VAL A 2 -49.47 -9.73 -52.17
N ARG A 3 -49.08 -8.52 -51.74
CA ARG A 3 -47.79 -8.25 -51.10
C ARG A 3 -47.88 -8.72 -49.65
N LYS A 4 -47.14 -9.78 -49.29
CA LYS A 4 -46.93 -10.17 -47.89
C LYS A 4 -45.79 -9.33 -47.31
N LEU A 5 -46.13 -8.57 -46.28
CA LEU A 5 -45.21 -7.79 -45.44
C LEU A 5 -44.52 -8.75 -44.47
N LEU A 6 -43.18 -8.82 -44.48
CA LEU A 6 -42.39 -9.55 -43.49
C LEU A 6 -41.82 -8.54 -42.49
N LEU A 7 -42.35 -8.56 -41.27
CA LEU A 7 -41.80 -7.88 -40.10
C LEU A 7 -40.74 -8.79 -39.47
N ILE A 8 -39.47 -8.38 -39.53
CA ILE A 8 -38.37 -9.04 -38.81
C ILE A 8 -38.11 -8.20 -37.56
N THR A 9 -38.60 -8.66 -36.41
CA THR A 9 -38.23 -8.07 -35.11
C THR A 9 -36.89 -8.65 -34.68
N TRP A 10 -35.85 -7.83 -34.72
CA TRP A 10 -34.55 -8.15 -34.13
C TRP A 10 -34.66 -8.12 -32.61
N LEU A 11 -34.71 -9.30 -31.98
CA LEU A 11 -34.53 -9.43 -30.54
C LEU A 11 -33.02 -9.46 -30.27
N PHE A 12 -32.42 -8.30 -29.94
CA PHE A 12 -31.08 -8.27 -29.38
C PHE A 12 -31.13 -8.84 -27.95
N GLY A 13 -30.79 -10.11 -27.80
CA GLY A 13 -30.48 -10.69 -26.49
C GLY A 13 -29.21 -10.03 -25.97
N GLN A 14 -29.33 -9.17 -24.96
CA GLN A 14 -28.17 -8.71 -24.20
C GLN A 14 -27.62 -9.90 -23.43
N LEU A 15 -26.54 -10.49 -23.95
CA LEU A 15 -25.74 -11.44 -23.22
C LEU A 15 -25.05 -10.68 -22.09
N LEU A 16 -25.59 -10.79 -20.87
CA LEU A 16 -24.95 -10.31 -19.67
C LEU A 16 -23.71 -11.19 -19.44
N VAL A 17 -22.55 -10.75 -19.93
CA VAL A 17 -21.28 -11.42 -19.62
C VAL A 17 -20.97 -11.11 -18.16
N LEU A 18 -21.37 -12.01 -17.26
CA LEU A 18 -20.93 -12.01 -15.88
C LEU A 18 -19.43 -12.38 -15.89
N THR A 19 -18.55 -11.38 -15.92
CA THR A 19 -17.17 -11.63 -15.55
C THR A 19 -17.16 -12.05 -14.08
N PRO A 20 -16.51 -13.15 -13.70
CA PRO A 20 -16.34 -13.45 -12.29
C PRO A 20 -15.59 -12.28 -11.66
N ALA A 21 -16.23 -11.61 -10.70
CA ALA A 21 -15.53 -10.68 -9.84
C ALA A 21 -14.46 -11.51 -9.13
N TYR A 22 -13.20 -11.27 -9.48
CA TYR A 22 -12.07 -11.84 -8.76
C TYR A 22 -12.15 -11.26 -7.35
N ALA A 23 -12.70 -12.00 -6.39
CA ALA A 23 -12.63 -11.63 -4.99
C ALA A 23 -11.17 -11.77 -4.59
N ALA A 24 -10.41 -10.69 -4.73
CA ALA A 24 -8.99 -10.67 -4.43
C ALA A 24 -8.81 -10.97 -2.93
N GLY A 25 -8.06 -12.03 -2.60
CA GLY A 25 -7.63 -12.33 -1.22
C GLY A 25 -6.54 -11.38 -0.70
N ILE A 26 -6.19 -10.38 -1.50
CA ILE A 26 -5.15 -9.42 -1.22
C ILE A 26 -5.73 -8.03 -1.00
N SER A 27 -5.42 -7.43 0.15
CA SER A 27 -5.82 -6.05 0.47
C SER A 27 -4.78 -5.35 1.32
N ALA A 28 -4.64 -4.03 1.15
CA ALA A 28 -3.74 -3.21 1.94
C ALA A 28 -4.04 -3.30 3.45
N ALA A 29 -5.33 -3.26 3.83
CA ALA A 29 -5.77 -3.35 5.22
C ALA A 29 -5.39 -4.68 5.88
N GLN A 30 -5.49 -5.80 5.14
CA GLN A 30 -5.11 -7.10 5.69
C GLN A 30 -3.59 -7.24 5.80
N ILE A 31 -2.82 -6.75 4.82
CA ILE A 31 -1.35 -6.71 4.92
C ILE A 31 -0.90 -5.83 6.09
N PHE A 32 -1.57 -4.70 6.33
CA PHE A 32 -1.34 -3.83 7.48
C PHE A 32 -1.54 -4.57 8.80
N ALA A 33 -2.72 -5.20 8.97
CA ALA A 33 -3.06 -5.95 10.17
C ALA A 33 -2.05 -7.08 10.43
N LEU A 34 -1.76 -7.90 9.41
CA LEU A 34 -0.81 -9.01 9.52
C LEU A 34 0.61 -8.55 9.86
N THR A 35 1.06 -7.43 9.30
CA THR A 35 2.36 -6.85 9.65
C THR A 35 2.40 -6.46 11.14
N ASN A 36 1.32 -5.85 11.64
CA ASN A 36 1.23 -5.46 13.05
C ASN A 36 1.05 -6.64 14.01
N ASP A 37 0.36 -7.72 13.60
CA ASP A 37 0.28 -8.97 14.36
C ASP A 37 1.68 -9.56 14.55
N VAL A 38 2.45 -9.66 13.47
CA VAL A 38 3.85 -10.12 13.49
C VAL A 38 4.71 -9.26 14.42
N ARG A 39 4.58 -7.93 14.35
CA ARG A 39 5.34 -7.02 15.24
C ARG A 39 4.96 -7.23 16.70
N THR A 40 3.67 -7.38 16.99
CA THR A 40 3.15 -7.64 18.34
C THR A 40 3.67 -8.96 18.90
N GLU A 41 3.68 -10.03 18.09
CA GLU A 41 4.25 -11.33 18.47
C GLU A 41 5.75 -11.27 18.80
N LYS A 42 6.48 -10.32 18.19
CA LYS A 42 7.90 -10.07 18.47
C LYS A 42 8.15 -9.05 19.58
N GLY A 43 7.10 -8.54 20.23
CA GLY A 43 7.21 -7.53 21.28
C GLY A 43 7.63 -6.15 20.76
N LEU A 44 7.41 -5.87 19.47
CA LEU A 44 7.66 -4.57 18.85
C LEU A 44 6.41 -3.69 18.89
N PRO A 45 6.57 -2.35 18.94
CA PRO A 45 5.45 -1.43 18.79
C PRO A 45 4.74 -1.62 17.44
N GLN A 46 3.42 -1.51 17.45
CA GLN A 46 2.63 -1.47 16.22
C GLN A 46 2.92 -0.17 15.45
N LEU A 47 2.86 -0.27 14.13
CA LEU A 47 2.96 0.85 13.20
C LEU A 47 1.59 1.52 13.05
N THR A 48 1.61 2.82 12.79
CA THR A 48 0.42 3.64 12.50
C THR A 48 0.23 3.77 10.99
N GLU A 49 -1.03 3.77 10.50
CA GLU A 49 -1.29 4.10 9.10
C GLU A 49 -0.93 5.57 8.82
N SER A 50 -0.10 5.80 7.80
CA SER A 50 0.19 7.14 7.29
C SER A 50 -0.47 7.33 5.91
N PRO A 51 -1.35 8.33 5.76
CA PRO A 51 -1.90 8.72 4.46
C PRO A 51 -0.82 9.11 3.45
N GLU A 52 0.23 9.80 3.90
CA GLU A 52 1.35 10.26 3.06
C GLU A 52 2.19 9.07 2.56
N LEU A 53 2.52 8.10 3.43
CA LEU A 53 3.19 6.88 2.98
C LEU A 53 2.29 6.03 2.07
N THR A 54 0.97 6.08 2.28
CA THR A 54 0.01 5.41 1.38
C THR A 54 0.05 6.08 0.00
N GLU A 55 0.00 7.40 -0.07
CA GLU A 55 0.17 8.15 -1.33
C GLU A 55 1.52 7.85 -1.99
N ALA A 56 2.62 7.85 -1.23
CA ALA A 56 3.96 7.52 -1.74
C ALA A 56 4.00 6.10 -2.34
N SER A 57 3.42 5.11 -1.63
CA SER A 57 3.34 3.74 -2.11
C SER A 57 2.50 3.63 -3.40
N GLN A 58 1.46 4.46 -3.53
CA GLN A 58 0.61 4.51 -4.71
C GLN A 58 1.37 5.11 -5.90
N LEU A 59 2.07 6.23 -5.69
CA LEU A 59 2.90 6.86 -6.72
C LEU A 59 3.96 5.89 -7.23
N LYS A 60 4.63 5.15 -6.34
CA LYS A 60 5.61 4.13 -6.69
C LYS A 60 4.99 2.95 -7.45
N ALA A 61 3.83 2.46 -7.03
CA ALA A 61 3.12 1.37 -7.71
C ALA A 61 2.71 1.79 -9.14
N MET A 62 2.17 3.01 -9.28
CA MET A 62 1.81 3.57 -10.57
C MET A 62 3.03 3.79 -11.47
N ASP A 63 4.15 4.23 -10.91
CA ASP A 63 5.40 4.40 -11.66
C ASP A 63 5.93 3.07 -12.21
N MET A 64 5.96 2.03 -11.38
CA MET A 64 6.29 0.66 -11.80
C MET A 64 5.36 0.14 -12.90
N ALA A 65 4.06 0.36 -12.75
CA ALA A 65 3.07 -0.08 -13.73
C ALA A 65 3.14 0.70 -15.06
N ASN A 66 3.43 2.01 -15.02
CA ASN A 66 3.47 2.86 -16.22
C ASN A 66 4.77 2.69 -17.03
N HIS A 67 5.85 2.25 -16.38
CA HIS A 67 7.17 2.10 -16.99
C HIS A 67 7.61 0.62 -17.11
N ASP A 68 6.69 -0.33 -16.91
CA ASP A 68 6.90 -1.77 -17.08
C ASP A 68 8.13 -2.32 -16.34
N TYR A 69 8.29 -1.97 -15.05
CA TYR A 69 9.40 -2.47 -14.23
C TYR A 69 8.96 -2.92 -12.83
N PHE A 70 9.78 -3.77 -12.20
CA PHE A 70 9.61 -4.20 -10.81
C PHE A 70 10.96 -4.14 -10.11
N ASP A 71 11.25 -2.99 -9.51
CA ASP A 71 12.51 -2.70 -8.82
C ASP A 71 12.31 -1.57 -7.80
N HIS A 72 13.16 -1.50 -6.79
CA HIS A 72 13.22 -0.38 -5.86
C HIS A 72 13.56 0.93 -6.58
N TYR A 73 14.41 0.87 -7.61
CA TYR A 73 14.85 2.04 -8.37
C TYR A 73 14.18 2.11 -9.73
N GLY A 74 13.64 3.28 -10.07
CA GLY A 74 13.08 3.55 -11.39
C GLY A 74 14.17 3.60 -12.47
N PRO A 75 13.81 3.34 -13.74
CA PRO A 75 14.76 3.40 -14.87
C PRO A 75 15.35 4.81 -15.09
N ASP A 76 14.68 5.84 -14.59
CA ASP A 76 15.13 7.23 -14.58
C ASP A 76 15.92 7.63 -13.31
N GLY A 77 16.15 6.66 -12.41
CA GLY A 77 16.80 6.87 -11.11
C GLY A 77 15.84 7.29 -9.98
N ALA A 78 14.51 7.27 -10.19
CA ALA A 78 13.56 7.50 -9.12
C ALA A 78 13.78 6.55 -7.94
N THR A 79 13.77 7.07 -6.72
CA THR A 79 14.01 6.31 -5.48
C THR A 79 12.74 6.22 -4.64
N PRO A 80 12.60 5.22 -3.76
CA PRO A 80 11.47 5.14 -2.82
C PRO A 80 11.29 6.42 -1.99
N TRP A 81 12.40 6.96 -1.46
CA TRP A 81 12.44 8.23 -0.71
C TRP A 81 12.01 9.43 -1.57
N GLY A 82 12.30 9.41 -2.87
CA GLY A 82 11.79 10.42 -3.79
C GLY A 82 10.26 10.41 -3.90
N PHE A 83 9.62 9.24 -3.80
CA PHE A 83 8.16 9.15 -3.75
C PHE A 83 7.60 9.56 -2.39
N MET A 84 8.27 9.21 -1.28
CA MET A 84 7.92 9.70 0.06
C MET A 84 7.93 11.23 0.11
N ALA A 85 9.02 11.85 -0.38
CA ALA A 85 9.15 13.29 -0.44
C ALA A 85 8.07 13.95 -1.34
N LYS A 86 7.71 13.34 -2.47
CA LYS A 86 6.63 13.82 -3.35
C LYS A 86 5.26 13.79 -2.65
N ALA A 87 5.04 12.84 -1.75
CA ALA A 87 3.85 12.74 -0.91
C ALA A 87 3.93 13.60 0.37
N ASN A 88 4.92 14.49 0.46
CA ASN A 88 5.18 15.35 1.63
C ASN A 88 5.53 14.58 2.92
N TYR A 89 5.89 13.30 2.84
CA TYR A 89 6.50 12.59 3.95
C TYR A 89 8.00 12.92 3.97
N GLN A 90 8.48 13.50 5.06
CA GLN A 90 9.88 13.87 5.26
C GLN A 90 10.46 12.96 6.34
N GLU A 91 10.99 11.82 5.91
CA GLU A 91 11.52 10.79 6.79
C GLU A 91 12.94 11.09 7.29
N GLN A 92 13.25 10.67 8.51
CA GLN A 92 14.66 10.44 8.91
C GLN A 92 15.13 9.05 8.51
N ARG A 93 14.19 8.11 8.41
CA ARG A 93 14.41 6.71 8.07
C ARG A 93 13.21 6.22 7.27
N GLY A 94 13.47 5.59 6.13
CA GLY A 94 12.44 4.99 5.28
C GLY A 94 12.81 3.57 4.87
N GLY A 95 11.80 2.72 4.68
CA GLY A 95 11.94 1.35 4.19
C GLY A 95 10.90 1.04 3.12
N GLU A 96 11.19 0.07 2.25
CA GLU A 96 10.28 -0.38 1.19
C GLU A 96 10.31 -1.91 1.06
N ASN A 97 9.13 -2.51 1.04
CA ASN A 97 8.92 -3.89 0.62
C ASN A 97 8.06 -3.93 -0.64
N LEU A 98 8.47 -4.74 -1.62
CA LEU A 98 7.75 -4.94 -2.88
C LEU A 98 7.30 -6.40 -3.00
N ALA A 99 6.12 -6.64 -3.55
CA ALA A 99 5.67 -7.97 -3.93
C ALA A 99 4.86 -7.94 -5.23
N ILE A 100 4.97 -9.02 -6.01
CA ILE A 100 4.23 -9.22 -7.26
C ILE A 100 3.97 -10.72 -7.44
N GLY A 101 2.83 -11.10 -8.04
CA GLY A 101 2.53 -12.52 -8.28
C GLY A 101 1.75 -13.23 -7.18
N PHE A 102 1.21 -12.50 -6.20
CA PHE A 102 0.48 -13.05 -5.08
C PHE A 102 -1.03 -12.85 -5.23
N SER A 103 -1.82 -13.80 -4.72
CA SER A 103 -3.28 -13.75 -4.67
C SER A 103 -3.85 -13.58 -3.26
N ASP A 104 -3.00 -13.65 -2.23
CA ASP A 104 -3.39 -13.66 -0.82
C ASP A 104 -2.47 -12.79 0.04
N SER A 105 -3.05 -12.04 0.99
CA SER A 105 -2.30 -11.11 1.87
C SER A 105 -1.35 -11.83 2.82
N GLN A 106 -1.73 -13.00 3.33
CA GLN A 106 -0.92 -13.80 4.25
C GLN A 106 0.32 -14.33 3.53
N ASP A 107 0.18 -14.77 2.28
CA ASP A 107 1.31 -15.24 1.49
C ASP A 107 2.33 -14.14 1.20
N VAL A 108 1.87 -12.90 0.97
CA VAL A 108 2.77 -11.74 0.82
C VAL A 108 3.59 -11.52 2.10
N VAL A 109 2.94 -11.43 3.26
CA VAL A 109 3.64 -11.19 4.53
C VAL A 109 4.57 -12.36 4.89
N ASN A 110 4.15 -13.60 4.63
CA ASN A 110 4.98 -14.79 4.82
C ASN A 110 6.21 -14.77 3.93
N ALA A 111 6.07 -14.37 2.66
CA ALA A 111 7.18 -14.27 1.72
C ALA A 111 8.18 -13.18 2.13
N TRP A 112 7.69 -12.01 2.57
CA TRP A 112 8.55 -10.97 3.14
C TRP A 112 9.24 -11.44 4.41
N LEU A 113 8.53 -12.11 5.32
CA LEU A 113 9.13 -12.73 6.48
C LEU A 113 10.18 -13.78 6.10
N ALA A 114 10.03 -14.54 5.02
CA ALA A 114 11.02 -15.52 4.60
C ALA A 114 12.30 -14.89 4.02
N SER A 115 12.22 -13.66 3.50
CA SER A 115 13.36 -12.91 2.97
C SER A 115 14.06 -12.09 4.05
N PRO A 116 15.38 -12.25 4.28
CA PRO A 116 16.10 -11.47 5.29
C PRO A 116 15.93 -9.95 5.15
N SER A 117 16.10 -9.39 3.95
CA SER A 117 16.01 -7.95 3.71
C SER A 117 14.60 -7.39 3.92
N HIS A 118 13.56 -8.12 3.48
CA HIS A 118 12.18 -7.66 3.68
C HIS A 118 11.73 -7.83 5.15
N ARG A 119 12.18 -8.90 5.80
CA ARG A 119 11.96 -9.13 7.24
C ARG A 119 12.58 -8.02 8.08
N GLU A 120 13.77 -7.54 7.73
CA GLU A 120 14.42 -6.42 8.42
C GLU A 120 13.51 -5.19 8.45
N ASN A 121 12.85 -4.84 7.33
CA ASN A 121 11.89 -3.73 7.31
C ASN A 121 10.67 -3.99 8.21
N LEU A 122 10.06 -5.18 8.15
CA LEU A 122 8.88 -5.52 8.96
C LEU A 122 9.16 -5.43 10.47
N LEU A 123 10.39 -5.77 10.88
CA LEU A 123 10.80 -5.88 12.28
C LEU A 123 11.67 -4.72 12.76
N ASP A 124 11.87 -3.68 11.94
CA ASP A 124 12.64 -2.52 12.36
C ASP A 124 11.88 -1.77 13.46
N TYR A 125 12.49 -1.68 14.63
CA TYR A 125 11.92 -1.03 15.80
C TYR A 125 11.90 0.50 15.67
N GLN A 126 12.63 1.05 14.70
CA GLN A 126 12.73 2.48 14.47
C GLN A 126 11.62 3.02 13.57
N PHE A 127 10.88 2.17 12.87
CA PHE A 127 9.70 2.61 12.12
C PHE A 127 8.49 2.83 13.03
N GLU A 128 7.76 3.90 12.76
CA GLU A 128 6.56 4.33 13.48
C GLU A 128 5.33 4.31 12.57
N ASP A 129 5.52 4.57 11.27
CA ASP A 129 4.45 4.69 10.27
C ASP A 129 4.57 3.66 9.16
N MET A 130 3.44 3.35 8.54
CA MET A 130 3.33 2.45 7.40
C MET A 130 2.27 2.94 6.41
N GLY A 131 2.55 2.78 5.11
CA GLY A 131 1.60 2.97 4.02
C GLY A 131 1.69 1.84 3.01
N ILE A 132 0.56 1.42 2.46
CA ILE A 132 0.48 0.25 1.58
C ILE A 132 -0.43 0.52 0.39
N THR A 133 0.03 0.15 -0.80
CA THR A 133 -0.80 0.08 -2.01
C THR A 133 -0.80 -1.34 -2.55
N VAL A 134 -2.00 -1.83 -2.89
CA VAL A 134 -2.20 -3.03 -3.71
C VAL A 134 -2.80 -2.57 -5.04
N LEU A 135 -2.01 -2.60 -6.10
CA LEU A 135 -2.40 -2.15 -7.43
C LEU A 135 -2.68 -3.37 -8.33
N PRO A 136 -3.90 -3.52 -8.86
CA PRO A 136 -4.18 -4.51 -9.89
C PRO A 136 -3.40 -4.18 -11.17
N ILE A 137 -2.69 -5.17 -11.71
CA ILE A 137 -1.91 -5.06 -12.94
C ILE A 137 -2.16 -6.29 -13.84
N TYR A 138 -1.63 -6.27 -15.06
CA TYR A 138 -1.59 -7.45 -15.92
C TYR A 138 -0.14 -7.80 -16.24
N THR A 139 0.24 -9.05 -16.01
CA THR A 139 1.55 -9.58 -16.40
C THR A 139 1.33 -10.59 -17.51
N ASN A 140 1.84 -10.34 -18.73
CA ASN A 140 1.65 -11.22 -19.88
C ASN A 140 0.17 -11.56 -20.17
N GLY A 141 -0.73 -10.59 -19.97
CA GLY A 141 -2.18 -10.78 -20.16
C GLY A 141 -2.90 -11.52 -19.03
N VAL A 142 -2.19 -11.89 -17.96
CA VAL A 142 -2.76 -12.53 -16.76
C VAL A 142 -2.97 -11.48 -15.66
N PRO A 143 -4.17 -11.38 -15.06
CA PRO A 143 -4.40 -10.51 -13.91
C PRO A 143 -3.44 -10.84 -12.76
N ASN A 144 -2.87 -9.80 -12.15
CA ASN A 144 -1.92 -9.92 -11.06
C ASN A 144 -2.04 -8.69 -10.13
N PHE A 145 -1.33 -8.70 -9.01
CA PHE A 145 -1.26 -7.58 -8.08
C PHE A 145 0.19 -7.18 -7.85
N LEU A 146 0.42 -5.87 -7.87
CA LEU A 146 1.64 -5.22 -7.43
C LEU A 146 1.40 -4.64 -6.04
N VAL A 147 2.23 -5.02 -5.07
CA VAL A 147 2.16 -4.53 -3.69
C VAL A 147 3.38 -3.67 -3.41
N VAL A 148 3.14 -2.48 -2.88
CA VAL A 148 4.17 -1.58 -2.35
C VAL A 148 3.83 -1.29 -0.91
N GLN A 149 4.74 -1.64 0.00
CA GLN A 149 4.67 -1.31 1.41
C GLN A 149 5.82 -0.38 1.75
N MET A 150 5.48 0.79 2.28
CA MET A 150 6.43 1.82 2.69
C MET A 150 6.39 2.00 4.20
N PHE A 151 7.56 2.18 4.79
CA PHE A 151 7.74 2.42 6.22
C PHE A 151 8.43 3.75 6.43
N GLY A 152 8.13 4.40 7.55
CA GLY A 152 8.74 5.67 7.89
C GLY A 152 8.83 5.90 9.39
N ALA A 153 9.71 6.84 9.73
CA ALA A 153 9.68 7.56 11.00
C ALA A 153 9.87 9.04 10.69
N LEU A 154 8.88 9.84 11.07
CA LEU A 154 8.92 11.29 10.86
C LEU A 154 10.07 11.90 11.66
N GLN A 155 10.66 12.95 11.09
CA GLN A 155 11.50 13.84 11.86
C GLN A 155 10.66 14.51 12.94
N LYS A 156 10.88 14.14 14.20
CA LYS A 156 10.35 14.92 15.33
C LYS A 156 10.90 16.34 15.18
N THR A 157 10.01 17.29 14.89
CA THR A 157 10.40 18.69 14.83
C THR A 157 10.71 19.15 16.27
N LEU A 158 11.70 20.02 16.44
CA LEU A 158 12.06 20.60 17.75
C LEU A 158 10.83 21.17 18.48
N ASN A 159 9.85 21.68 17.75
CA ASN A 159 8.61 22.21 18.32
C ASN A 159 7.74 21.12 18.92
N GLN A 160 7.67 19.95 18.30
CA GLN A 160 6.85 18.84 18.79
C GLN A 160 7.47 18.23 20.05
N GLU A 161 8.80 18.07 20.09
CA GLU A 161 9.51 17.66 21.30
C GLU A 161 9.42 18.70 22.41
N MET A 162 9.56 20.00 22.08
CA MET A 162 9.34 21.08 23.06
C MET A 162 7.91 21.08 23.58
N THR A 163 6.89 20.93 22.74
CA THR A 163 5.49 20.90 23.18
C THR A 163 5.24 19.69 24.09
N THR A 164 5.72 18.50 23.73
CA THR A 164 5.60 17.31 24.58
C THR A 164 6.34 17.48 25.91
N MET A 165 7.54 18.06 25.89
CA MET A 165 8.35 18.33 27.08
C MET A 165 7.70 19.38 27.98
N VAL A 166 7.22 20.48 27.42
CA VAL A 166 6.53 21.56 28.13
C VAL A 166 5.22 21.05 28.73
N ASN A 167 4.41 20.31 27.97
CA ASN A 167 3.16 19.73 28.49
C ASN A 167 3.42 18.71 29.60
N GLY A 168 4.48 17.90 29.47
CA GLY A 168 4.93 16.97 30.51
C GLY A 168 5.45 17.66 31.78
N LEU A 169 6.18 18.77 31.66
CA LEU A 169 6.63 19.56 32.81
C LEU A 169 5.49 20.34 33.49
N LEU A 170 4.52 20.81 32.71
CA LEU A 170 3.40 21.61 33.23
C LEU A 170 2.22 20.74 33.71
N GLY A 171 2.28 19.41 33.54
CA GLY A 171 1.19 18.50 33.92
C GLY A 171 -0.09 18.73 33.12
N VAL A 172 0.01 19.38 31.95
CA VAL A 172 -1.14 19.68 31.08
C VAL A 172 -1.32 18.50 30.13
N ASN A 173 -1.97 17.44 30.61
CA ASN A 173 -2.58 16.48 29.69
C ASN A 173 -3.76 17.19 29.03
N ASP A 174 -3.77 17.29 27.70
CA ASP A 174 -4.75 18.03 26.90
C ASP A 174 -6.19 17.87 27.42
N VAL A 175 -6.69 18.93 28.08
CA VAL A 175 -8.10 19.06 28.49
C VAL A 175 -8.96 19.58 27.32
N LEU A 176 -8.44 19.67 26.10
CA LEU A 176 -9.18 20.20 24.95
C LEU A 176 -9.26 19.19 23.81
N LYS A 177 -10.04 18.14 24.03
CA LYS A 177 -10.82 17.50 22.96
C LYS A 177 -12.31 17.69 23.31
N ALA A 178 -12.87 18.77 22.79
CA ALA A 178 -14.30 18.94 22.58
C ALA A 178 -14.62 18.62 21.11
#